data_AF-A0A2D2H4F5-F1
#
_entry.id   AF-A0A2D2H4F5-F1
#
_cell.length_a   1.000
_cell.length_b   1.000
_cell.length_c   1.000
_cell.angle_alpha   90.00
_cell.angle_beta   90.00
_cell.angle_gamma   90.00
#
_symmetry.space_group_name_H-M   'P 1'
#
loop_
_entity.id
_entity.type
_entity.pdbx_description
1 polymer ?
#
loop_
_entity_poly.entity_id
_entity_poly.type
_entity_poly.pdbx_seq_one_letter_code
_entity_poly.pdbx_strand_id
1 'polypeptide(L)'
;MPSELINSLAIPGLPEWSGLVVALLLLLAAIAFLLMPFSVFGVKGRLESLEAQLDEIQDDIRALAMRLPELPSSRRLTPEEGWESPPSMRATAQRDIRPVRTTPPVPPPPEVPGSRGYRQEPRLR
;
A
#
# COMPACT_ATOMS: atom_id res chain seq x y z
N MET A 1 11.20 46.26 -2.57
CA MET A 1 11.77 45.27 -1.63
C MET A 1 11.91 43.86 -2.21
N PRO A 2 10.99 43.29 -3.02
CA PRO A 2 11.26 42.00 -3.69
C PRO A 2 12.18 42.13 -4.92
N SER A 3 12.23 43.31 -5.53
CA SER A 3 13.05 43.63 -6.70
C SER A 3 14.56 43.58 -6.42
N GLU A 4 14.98 44.00 -5.23
CA GLU A 4 16.37 43.98 -4.77
C GLU A 4 16.93 42.56 -4.64
N LEU A 5 16.09 41.59 -4.21
CA LEU A 5 16.44 40.19 -4.07
C LEU A 5 16.67 39.51 -5.43
N ILE A 6 15.93 39.92 -6.45
CA ILE A 6 16.12 39.43 -7.82
C ILE A 6 17.43 39.98 -8.39
N ASN A 7 17.74 41.24 -8.08
CA ASN A 7 18.93 41.93 -8.58
C ASN A 7 20.23 41.46 -7.88
N SER A 8 20.17 41.03 -6.62
CA SER A 8 21.34 40.47 -5.89
C SER A 8 21.65 39.02 -6.26
N LEU A 9 20.68 38.30 -6.84
CA LEU A 9 20.85 36.95 -7.38
C LEU A 9 21.49 36.96 -8.78
N ALA A 10 21.53 38.13 -9.43
CA ALA A 10 22.29 38.36 -10.65
C ALA A 10 23.78 38.50 -10.32
N ILE A 11 24.42 37.38 -9.99
CA ILE A 11 25.87 37.27 -9.99
C ILE A 11 26.34 37.61 -11.41
N PRO A 12 27.23 38.61 -11.61
CA PRO A 12 27.69 39.00 -12.94
C PRO A 12 28.38 37.79 -13.61
N GLY A 13 27.70 37.18 -14.58
CA GLY A 13 28.15 35.97 -15.28
C GLY A 13 27.19 34.77 -15.22
N LEU A 14 26.14 34.82 -14.40
CA LEU A 14 25.12 33.75 -14.33
C LEU A 14 23.82 34.15 -15.05
N PRO A 15 23.15 33.20 -15.73
CA PRO A 15 21.91 33.48 -16.43
C PRO A 15 20.80 33.98 -15.49
N GLU A 16 19.95 34.88 -15.95
CA GLU A 16 18.84 35.46 -15.20
C GLU A 16 17.83 34.43 -14.64
N TRP A 17 17.72 33.26 -15.28
CA TRP A 17 16.88 32.15 -14.82
C TRP A 17 17.47 31.37 -13.63
N SER A 18 18.77 31.51 -13.36
CA SER A 18 19.45 30.77 -12.28
C SER A 18 18.87 31.11 -10.91
N GLY A 19 18.52 32.38 -10.69
CA GLY A 19 17.87 32.82 -9.48
C GLY A 19 16.51 32.16 -9.23
N LEU A 20 15.72 31.99 -10.30
CA LEU A 20 14.42 31.31 -10.24
C LEU A 20 14.61 29.82 -9.92
N VAL A 21 15.61 29.16 -10.50
CA VAL A 21 15.93 27.76 -10.21
C VAL A 21 16.38 27.57 -8.76
N VAL A 22 17.24 28.45 -8.24
CA VAL A 22 17.66 28.42 -6.82
C VAL A 22 16.47 28.65 -5.89
N ALA A 23 15.62 29.64 -6.19
CA ALA A 23 14.41 29.89 -5.43
C ALA A 23 13.45 28.69 -5.44
N LEU A 24 13.30 28.03 -6.58
CA LEU A 24 12.49 26.81 -6.72
C LEU A 24 13.06 25.66 -5.90
N LEU A 25 14.38 25.44 -5.94
CA LEU A 25 15.04 24.41 -5.13
C LEU A 25 14.93 24.68 -3.64
N LEU A 26 15.11 25.94 -3.20
CA LEU A 26 14.90 26.33 -1.80
C LEU A 26 13.46 26.16 -1.36
N LEU A 27 12.49 26.52 -2.21
CA LEU A 27 11.08 26.30 -1.93
C LEU A 27 10.77 24.79 -1.80
N LEU A 28 11.31 23.97 -2.70
CA LEU A 28 11.13 22.53 -2.66
C LEU A 28 11.76 21.93 -1.40
N ALA A 29 12.95 22.39 -1.02
CA ALA A 29 13.63 21.99 0.21
C ALA A 29 12.85 22.41 1.46
N ALA A 30 12.28 23.61 1.49
CA ALA A 30 11.43 24.07 2.59
C ALA A 30 10.15 23.25 2.72
N ILE A 31 9.49 22.93 1.59
CA ILE A 31 8.34 22.04 1.55
C ILE A 31 8.74 20.65 2.04
N ALA A 32 9.84 20.09 1.54
CA ALA A 32 10.35 18.78 1.97
C ALA A 32 10.70 18.76 3.45
N PHE A 33 11.28 19.85 3.99
CA PHE A 33 11.56 20.00 5.42
C PHE A 33 10.27 20.05 6.25
N LEU A 34 9.23 20.72 5.75
CA LEU A 34 7.91 20.76 6.39
C LEU A 34 7.19 19.41 6.31
N LEU A 35 7.38 18.67 5.22
CA LEU A 35 6.85 17.31 5.03
C LEU A 35 7.69 16.25 5.77
N MET A 36 8.97 16.50 6.05
CA MET A 36 9.89 15.61 6.76
C MET A 36 9.28 15.06 8.06
N PRO A 37 8.72 15.87 8.99
CA PRO A 37 8.09 15.32 10.19
C PRO A 37 6.97 14.35 9.83
N PHE A 38 6.11 14.67 8.86
CA PHE A 38 5.04 13.78 8.42
C PHE A 38 5.56 12.51 7.75
N SER A 39 6.66 12.59 6.99
CA SER A 39 7.33 11.43 6.39
C SER A 39 7.96 10.53 7.46
N VAL A 40 8.59 11.11 8.48
CA VAL A 40 9.24 10.37 9.57
C VAL A 40 8.19 9.70 10.46
N PHE A 41 7.10 10.40 10.80
CA PHE A 41 6.02 9.82 11.62
C PHE A 41 5.17 8.82 10.83
N GLY A 42 4.90 9.07 9.54
CA GLY A 42 4.11 8.19 8.69
C GLY A 42 4.80 6.87 8.35
N VAL A 43 6.10 6.91 8.01
CA VAL A 43 6.87 5.69 7.69
C VAL A 43 7.15 4.88 8.94
N LYS A 44 7.46 5.52 10.09
CA LYS A 44 7.71 4.81 11.35
C LYS A 44 6.50 4.01 11.83
N GLY A 45 5.31 4.60 11.84
CA GLY A 45 4.09 3.88 12.25
C GLY A 45 3.71 2.76 11.28
N ARG A 46 3.99 2.92 9.98
CA ARG A 46 3.78 1.85 8.99
C ARG A 46 4.79 0.71 9.16
N LEU A 47 6.04 1.02 9.50
CA LEU A 47 7.05 0.01 9.83
C LEU A 47 6.67 -0.77 11.08
N GLU A 48 6.25 -0.10 12.15
CA GLU A 48 5.83 -0.73 13.39
C GLU A 48 4.62 -1.67 13.18
N SER A 49 3.65 -1.23 12.37
CA SER A 49 2.52 -2.07 11.97
C SER A 49 2.93 -3.24 11.08
N LEU A 50 3.93 -3.07 10.21
CA LEU A 50 4.48 -4.14 9.36
C LEU A 50 5.29 -5.15 10.16
N GLU A 51 6.03 -4.70 11.18
CA GLU A 51 6.78 -5.56 12.10
C GLU A 51 5.83 -6.47 12.89
N ALA A 52 4.76 -5.91 13.45
CA ALA A 52 3.73 -6.71 14.11
C ALA A 52 3.07 -7.73 13.17
N GLN A 53 2.79 -7.33 11.92
CA GLN A 53 2.24 -8.26 10.91
C GLN A 53 3.24 -9.35 10.50
N LEU A 54 4.53 -9.02 10.41
CA LEU A 54 5.58 -9.99 10.09
C LEU A 54 5.72 -11.04 11.18
N ASP A 55 5.70 -10.63 12.45
CA ASP A 55 5.77 -11.54 13.59
C ASP A 55 4.57 -12.50 13.60
N GLU A 56 3.36 -12.00 13.36
CA GLU A 56 2.14 -12.81 13.27
C GLU A 56 2.23 -13.84 12.12
N ILE A 57 2.67 -13.40 10.93
CA ILE A 57 2.86 -14.30 9.78
C ILE A 57 3.95 -15.35 10.07
N GLN A 58 5.03 -14.97 10.74
CA GLN A 58 6.12 -15.89 11.08
C GLN A 58 5.66 -16.95 12.07
N ASP A 59 4.86 -16.58 13.07
CA ASP A 59 4.25 -17.52 14.02
C ASP A 59 3.27 -18.48 13.33
N ASP A 60 2.46 -17.98 12.40
CA ASP A 60 1.55 -18.80 11.59
C ASP A 60 2.33 -19.81 10.74
N ILE A 61 3.39 -19.39 10.05
CA ILE A 61 4.26 -20.29 9.28
C ILE A 61 4.88 -21.34 10.19
N ARG A 62 5.32 -20.95 11.38
CA ARG A 62 5.91 -21.88 12.35
C ARG A 62 4.89 -22.91 12.84
N ALA A 63 3.67 -22.49 13.11
CA ALA A 63 2.56 -23.36 13.50
C ALA A 63 2.16 -24.32 12.36
N LEU A 64 2.13 -23.83 11.13
CA LEU A 64 1.88 -24.65 9.93
C LEU A 64 3.00 -25.65 9.68
N ALA A 65 4.26 -25.24 9.84
CA ALA A 65 5.42 -26.11 9.68
C ALA A 65 5.44 -27.25 10.70
N MET A 66 5.02 -27.00 11.94
CA MET A 66 4.89 -28.06 12.96
C MET A 66 3.75 -29.05 12.66
N ARG A 67 2.72 -28.61 11.94
CA ARG A 67 1.58 -29.46 11.53
C ARG A 67 1.83 -30.22 10.24
N LEU A 68 2.76 -29.78 9.42
CA LEU A 68 3.17 -30.50 8.22
C LEU A 68 4.08 -31.68 8.61
N PRO A 69 3.75 -32.93 8.23
CA PRO A 69 4.69 -34.04 8.36
C PRO A 69 5.95 -33.69 7.56
N GLU A 70 7.14 -33.97 8.13
CA GLU A 70 8.45 -33.55 7.61
C GLU A 70 8.53 -33.67 6.08
N LEU A 71 8.23 -32.57 5.39
CA LEU A 71 8.69 -32.40 4.01
C LEU A 71 10.20 -32.29 4.14
N PRO A 72 10.98 -33.15 3.44
CA PRO A 72 12.43 -33.15 3.53
C PRO A 72 12.86 -31.72 3.26
N SER A 73 13.46 -31.11 4.29
CA SER A 73 13.70 -29.67 4.40
C SER A 73 13.97 -29.11 3.02
N SER A 74 13.04 -28.27 2.54
CA SER A 74 13.21 -27.46 1.33
C SER A 74 14.67 -27.04 1.29
N ARG A 75 15.40 -27.68 0.36
CA ARG A 75 16.79 -27.45 0.02
C ARG A 75 17.11 -26.00 0.37
N ARG A 76 17.94 -25.77 1.39
CA ARG A 76 18.38 -24.43 1.78
C ARG A 76 18.90 -23.75 0.51
N LEU A 77 18.06 -22.96 -0.14
CA LEU A 77 18.44 -22.17 -1.28
C LEU A 77 19.36 -21.10 -0.70
N THR A 78 20.64 -21.21 -1.03
CA THR A 78 21.65 -20.24 -0.69
C THR A 78 21.18 -18.86 -1.19
N PRO A 79 21.28 -17.79 -0.37
CA PRO A 79 20.73 -16.47 -0.73
C PRO A 79 21.16 -15.93 -2.09
N GLU A 80 22.28 -16.42 -2.63
CA GLU A 80 22.85 -16.01 -3.92
C GLU A 80 22.17 -16.66 -5.15
N GLU A 81 21.51 -17.82 -5.01
CA GLU A 81 20.93 -18.55 -6.17
C GLU A 81 19.46 -18.23 -6.47
N GLY A 82 18.78 -17.42 -5.64
CA GLY A 82 17.32 -17.25 -5.68
C GLY A 82 16.80 -15.86 -6.08
N TRP A 83 17.65 -14.87 -6.34
CA TRP A 83 17.21 -13.51 -6.64
C TRP A 83 16.80 -13.35 -8.12
N GLU A 84 15.60 -13.81 -8.48
CA GLU A 84 14.91 -13.28 -9.66
C GLU A 84 14.30 -11.91 -9.32
N SER A 85 14.61 -10.89 -10.13
CA SER A 85 14.05 -9.55 -9.95
C SER A 85 12.52 -9.63 -9.99
N PRO A 86 11.81 -9.18 -8.93
CA PRO A 86 10.35 -9.21 -8.94
C PRO A 86 9.83 -8.35 -10.10
N PRO A 87 8.78 -8.78 -10.82
CA PRO A 87 8.18 -7.97 -11.87
C PRO A 87 7.74 -6.64 -11.24
N SER A 88 8.27 -5.54 -11.77
CA SER A 88 8.04 -4.20 -11.21
C SER A 88 6.54 -3.92 -11.12
N MET A 89 5.97 -3.94 -9.91
CA MET A 89 4.61 -3.51 -9.62
C MET A 89 4.51 -1.97 -9.71
N ARG A 90 4.74 -1.39 -10.89
CA ARG A 90 4.48 0.04 -11.15
C ARG A 90 3.07 0.32 -11.66
N ALA A 91 2.23 -0.71 -11.83
CA ALA A 91 0.88 -0.55 -12.38
C ALA A 91 -0.26 -0.48 -11.35
N THR A 92 -0.03 -0.85 -10.08
CA THR A 92 -1.14 -1.00 -9.10
C THR A 92 -1.36 0.25 -8.24
N ALA A 93 -0.38 1.15 -8.13
CA ALA A 93 -0.50 2.35 -7.30
C ALA A 93 -1.53 3.40 -7.83
N GLN A 94 -2.04 3.24 -9.05
CA GLN A 94 -2.94 4.21 -9.70
C GLN A 94 -4.44 3.86 -9.59
N ARG A 95 -4.85 2.69 -9.06
CA ARG A 95 -6.27 2.24 -9.18
C ARG A 95 -7.16 2.36 -7.94
N ASP A 96 -6.63 2.59 -6.74
CA ASP A 96 -7.45 2.50 -5.52
C ASP A 96 -7.79 3.83 -4.85
N ILE A 97 -8.01 4.88 -5.65
CA ILE A 97 -8.85 6.02 -5.23
C ILE A 97 -10.24 5.85 -5.85
N ARG A 98 -10.94 4.77 -5.49
CA ARG A 98 -12.39 4.69 -5.70
C ARG A 98 -13.05 4.78 -4.33
N PRO A 99 -13.88 5.81 -4.05
CA PRO A 99 -14.56 5.88 -2.77
C PRO A 99 -15.41 4.63 -2.58
N VAL A 100 -15.21 3.95 -1.44
CA VAL A 100 -15.96 2.78 -1.01
C VAL A 100 -17.44 3.13 -1.04
N ARG A 101 -18.19 2.56 -1.99
CA ARG A 101 -19.65 2.67 -2.00
C ARG A 101 -20.18 1.74 -0.91
N THR A 102 -20.56 2.32 0.22
CA THR A 102 -21.38 1.67 1.24
C THR A 102 -22.78 1.45 0.67
N THR A 103 -23.00 0.30 0.03
CA THR A 103 -24.36 -0.19 -0.19
C THR A 103 -24.89 -0.75 1.13
N PRO A 104 -26.04 -0.29 1.63
CA PRO A 104 -26.65 -0.86 2.83
C PRO A 104 -26.99 -2.34 2.61
N PRO A 105 -27.03 -3.16 3.68
CA PRO A 105 -27.40 -4.57 3.57
C PRO A 105 -28.82 -4.69 3.01
N VAL A 106 -28.96 -5.52 1.97
CA VAL A 106 -30.26 -5.84 1.36
C VAL A 106 -31.12 -6.54 2.43
N PRO A 107 -32.34 -6.05 2.73
CA PRO A 107 -33.21 -6.71 3.69
C PRO A 107 -33.64 -8.09 3.18
N PRO A 108 -33.86 -9.07 4.07
CA PRO A 108 -34.31 -10.40 3.68
C PRO A 108 -35.69 -10.33 2.98
N PRO A 109 -35.98 -11.27 2.05
CA PRO A 109 -37.27 -11.32 1.38
C PRO A 109 -38.42 -11.49 2.39
N PRO A 110 -39.59 -10.86 2.17
CA PRO A 110 -40.74 -11.05 3.04
C PRO A 110 -41.18 -12.52 3.04
N GLU A 111 -41.28 -13.13 4.21
CA GLU A 111 -41.89 -14.44 4.38
C GLU A 111 -43.38 -14.36 4.00
N VAL A 112 -43.75 -14.96 2.87
CA VAL A 112 -45.14 -15.08 2.46
C VAL A 112 -45.76 -16.26 3.21
N PRO A 113 -46.69 -16.07 4.16
CA PRO A 113 -47.29 -17.19 4.88
C PRO A 113 -48.34 -17.82 3.97
N GLY A 114 -47.99 -18.89 3.27
CA GLY A 114 -48.97 -19.53 2.37
C GLY A 114 -48.57 -20.77 1.60
N SER A 115 -47.29 -21.16 1.50
CA SER A 115 -46.94 -22.36 0.72
C SER A 115 -46.96 -23.66 1.55
N ARG A 116 -48.07 -23.91 2.26
CA ARG A 116 -48.43 -25.27 2.66
C ARG A 116 -48.98 -25.99 1.42
N GLY A 117 -48.20 -26.90 0.89
CA GLY A 117 -48.65 -27.93 -0.04
C GLY A 117 -48.32 -27.64 -1.50
N TYR A 118 -47.52 -28.56 -2.06
CA TYR A 118 -47.53 -29.08 -3.45
C TYR A 118 -46.11 -29.24 -4.00
N ARG A 119 -45.41 -30.29 -3.54
CA ARG A 119 -44.64 -31.16 -4.43
C ARG A 119 -44.30 -32.47 -3.71
N GLN A 120 -45.12 -33.49 -3.94
CA GLN A 120 -44.70 -34.87 -3.70
C GLN A 120 -43.89 -35.30 -4.93
N GLU A 121 -42.63 -35.65 -4.74
CA GLU A 121 -41.86 -36.30 -5.81
C GLU A 121 -42.07 -37.82 -5.72
N PRO A 122 -42.39 -38.50 -6.84
CA PRO A 122 -42.62 -39.93 -6.86
C PRO A 122 -41.29 -40.67 -6.74
N ARG A 123 -41.21 -41.62 -5.81
CA ARG A 123 -40.05 -42.51 -5.68
C ARG A 123 -40.04 -43.49 -6.85
N LEU A 124 -38.99 -43.41 -7.67
CA LEU A 124 -38.68 -44.44 -8.66
C LEU A 124 -38.10 -45.66 -7.93
N ARG A 125 -38.66 -46.82 -8.28
CA ARG A 125 -38.35 -48.15 -7.76
C ARG A 125 -37.37 -48.85 -8.70
#